data_AF-A0A1Q6T1T4-F1
#
_entry.id   AF-A0A1Q6T1T4-F1
#
_cell.length_a   1.000
_cell.length_b   1.000
_cell.length_c   1.000
_cell.angle_alpha   90.00
_cell.angle_beta   90.00
_cell.angle_gamma   90.00
#
_symmetry.space_group_name_H-M   'P 1'
#
loop_
_entity.id
_entity.type
_entity.pdbx_description
1 polymer ?
#
loop_
_entity_poly.entity_id
_entity_poly.type
_entity_poly.pdbx_seq_one_letter_code
_entity_poly.pdbx_strand_id
1 'polypeptide(L)'
;MHVDKTVENVRACMCLSCPSYTTTCKLKNGKDIPYDVSHLEHLELMFCAFEKSNCIHENRGCLCEKCPVHKKYALNNEDYCLNTGGIL
;
A
#
# COMPACT_ATOMS: atom_id res chain seq x y z
N MET A 1 5.22 13.79 1.00
CA MET A 1 6.29 12.79 1.23
C MET A 1 6.33 11.85 0.04
N HIS A 2 7.53 11.50 -0.43
CA HIS A 2 7.72 10.59 -1.57
C HIS A 2 8.32 9.28 -1.06
N VAL A 3 7.69 8.15 -1.38
CA VAL A 3 8.20 6.80 -1.07
C VAL A 3 8.68 6.16 -2.36
N ASP A 4 9.89 5.62 -2.36
CA ASP A 4 10.46 5.02 -3.56
C ASP A 4 9.72 3.73 -3.95
N LYS A 5 9.41 3.60 -5.25
CA LYS A 5 8.82 2.38 -5.82
C LYS A 5 9.91 1.34 -6.06
N THR A 6 10.21 0.56 -5.03
CA THR A 6 11.20 -0.52 -5.06
C THR A 6 10.59 -1.85 -4.67
N VAL A 7 11.12 -2.95 -5.22
CA VAL A 7 10.67 -4.31 -4.85
C VAL A 7 10.84 -4.58 -3.35
N GLU A 8 11.87 -4.00 -2.72
CA GLU A 8 12.07 -4.06 -1.27
C GLU A 8 10.89 -3.44 -0.52
N ASN A 9 10.49 -2.22 -0.89
CA ASN A 9 9.38 -1.54 -0.24
C ASN A 9 8.04 -2.26 -0.51
N VAL A 10 7.84 -2.83 -1.70
CA VAL A 10 6.64 -3.66 -1.98
C VAL A 10 6.57 -4.87 -1.04
N ARG A 11 7.69 -5.59 -0.88
CA ARG A 11 7.75 -6.79 -0.03
C ARG A 11 7.65 -6.47 1.46
N ALA A 12 8.13 -5.29 1.87
CA ALA A 12 8.01 -4.82 3.25
C ALA A 12 6.59 -4.33 3.58
N CYS A 13 5.78 -3.97 2.60
CA CYS A 13 4.41 -3.52 2.81
C CYS A 13 3.47 -4.64 3.26
N MET A 14 2.63 -4.35 4.26
CA MET A 14 1.63 -5.29 4.80
C MET A 14 0.25 -5.17 4.14
N CYS A 15 0.18 -4.60 2.93
CA CYS A 15 -1.06 -4.25 2.24
C CYS A 15 -2.01 -5.44 2.05
N LEU A 16 -1.49 -6.64 1.76
CA LEU A 16 -2.30 -7.87 1.63
C LEU A 16 -3.00 -8.29 2.94
N SER A 17 -2.48 -7.86 4.08
CA SER A 17 -3.06 -8.12 5.41
C SER A 17 -4.09 -7.07 5.82
N CYS A 18 -4.28 -6.00 5.03
CA CYS A 18 -5.25 -4.95 5.34
C CYS A 18 -6.68 -5.53 5.41
N PRO A 19 -7.45 -5.27 6.50
CA PRO A 19 -8.84 -5.73 6.65
C PRO A 19 -9.77 -5.20 5.56
N SER A 20 -9.56 -3.96 5.12
CA SER A 20 -10.36 -3.31 4.08
C SER A 20 -10.06 -3.83 2.66
N TYR A 21 -8.92 -4.52 2.48
CA TYR A 21 -8.50 -4.98 1.16
C TYR A 21 -9.27 -6.25 0.76
N THR A 22 -9.97 -6.19 -0.38
CA THR A 22 -10.90 -7.25 -0.80
C THR A 22 -10.20 -8.57 -1.10
N THR A 23 -10.85 -9.69 -0.78
CA THR A 23 -10.32 -11.05 -1.02
C THR A 23 -9.97 -11.27 -2.49
N THR A 24 -10.79 -10.77 -3.42
CA THR A 24 -10.53 -10.86 -4.86
C THR A 24 -9.21 -10.19 -5.24
N CYS A 25 -8.92 -9.03 -4.66
CA CYS A 25 -7.66 -8.33 -4.91
C CYS A 25 -6.46 -8.99 -4.23
N LYS A 26 -6.63 -9.64 -3.08
CA LYS A 26 -5.58 -10.49 -2.48
C LYS A 26 -5.16 -11.60 -3.44
N LEU A 27 -6.13 -12.29 -4.06
CA LEU A 27 -5.85 -13.34 -5.03
C LEU A 27 -5.22 -12.82 -6.32
N LYS A 28 -5.63 -11.63 -6.80
CA LYS A 28 -5.09 -11.02 -8.01
C LYS A 28 -3.64 -10.55 -7.81
N ASN A 29 -3.37 -9.85 -6.71
CA ASN A 29 -2.14 -9.11 -6.47
C ASN A 29 -1.16 -9.84 -5.53
N GLY A 30 -1.57 -10.93 -4.88
CA GLY A 30 -0.67 -11.80 -4.09
C GLY A 30 0.23 -12.71 -4.92
N LYS A 31 0.32 -12.47 -6.24
CA LYS A 31 1.20 -13.17 -7.17
C LYS A 31 2.61 -12.58 -7.15
N ASP A 32 3.53 -13.20 -7.89
CA ASP A 32 4.92 -12.76 -7.97
C ASP A 32 5.05 -11.27 -8.32
N ILE A 33 5.81 -10.56 -7.48
CA ILE A 33 6.16 -9.16 -7.71
C ILE A 33 7.26 -9.11 -8.79
N PRO A 34 7.11 -8.30 -9.85
CA PRO A 34 8.14 -8.13 -10.87
C PRO A 34 9.49 -7.71 -10.28
N TYR A 35 10.59 -8.04 -10.98
CA TYR A 35 11.95 -7.65 -10.57
C TYR A 35 12.18 -6.14 -10.61
N ASP A 36 11.43 -5.41 -11.43
CA ASP A 36 11.41 -3.95 -11.47
C ASP A 36 9.97 -3.43 -11.48
N VAL A 37 9.70 -2.45 -10.64
CA VAL A 37 8.40 -1.81 -10.42
C VAL A 37 8.49 -0.28 -10.51
N SER A 38 9.68 0.26 -10.80
CA SER A 38 9.95 1.70 -10.80
C SER A 38 9.15 2.47 -11.87
N HIS A 39 8.87 1.80 -12.99
CA HIS A 39 8.14 2.33 -14.13
C HIS A 39 6.61 2.26 -13.99
N LEU A 40 6.10 1.57 -12.96
CA LEU A 40 4.66 1.39 -12.80
C LEU A 40 4.01 2.68 -12.29
N GLU A 41 2.96 3.13 -12.97
CA GLU A 41 2.17 4.29 -12.55
C GLU A 41 1.50 4.06 -11.19
N HIS A 42 0.89 2.88 -11.03
CA HIS A 42 0.19 2.44 -9.83
C HIS A 42 0.77 1.11 -9.31
N LEU A 43 0.94 0.98 -8.00
CA LEU A 43 1.41 -0.24 -7.36
C LEU A 43 0.51 -0.61 -6.18
N GLU A 44 -0.49 -1.42 -6.49
CA GLU A 44 -1.57 -1.80 -5.57
C GLU A 44 -1.05 -2.41 -4.25
N LEU A 45 0.14 -2.98 -4.22
CA LEU A 45 0.74 -3.53 -3.00
C LEU A 45 1.42 -2.48 -2.11
N MET A 46 1.37 -1.20 -2.45
CA MET A 46 2.00 -0.11 -1.70
C MET A 46 1.03 1.01 -1.30
N PHE A 47 -0.28 0.72 -1.28
CA PHE A 47 -1.27 1.73 -0.90
C PHE A 47 -1.14 2.24 0.55
N CYS A 48 -0.41 1.54 1.42
CA CYS A 48 -0.12 2.04 2.77
C CYS A 48 1.02 3.06 2.83
N ALA A 49 1.63 3.38 1.69
CA ALA A 49 2.83 4.20 1.63
C ALA A 49 2.70 5.44 0.75
N PHE A 50 1.91 5.40 -0.34
CA PHE A 50 1.88 6.56 -1.26
C PHE A 50 0.57 6.86 -1.98
N GLU A 51 -0.33 5.89 -2.23
CA GLU A 51 -1.59 6.13 -2.96
C GLU A 51 -2.75 5.31 -2.42
N LYS A 52 -4.00 5.69 -2.70
CA LYS A 52 -5.15 4.87 -2.31
C LYS A 52 -5.20 3.56 -3.10
N SER A 53 -5.71 2.52 -2.46
CA SER A 53 -6.02 1.25 -3.11
C SER A 53 -7.19 1.42 -4.10
N ASN A 54 -7.11 0.80 -5.28
CA ASN A 54 -8.27 0.68 -6.17
C ASN A 54 -9.19 -0.49 -5.78
N CYS A 55 -8.76 -1.27 -4.79
CA CYS A 55 -9.39 -2.51 -4.34
C CYS A 55 -10.11 -2.38 -3.00
N ILE A 56 -10.04 -1.21 -2.36
CA ILE A 56 -10.74 -0.89 -1.12
C ILE A 56 -11.96 -0.02 -1.48
N HIS A 57 -13.15 -0.58 -1.26
CA HIS A 57 -14.43 0.11 -1.50
C HIS A 57 -15.21 0.35 -0.21
N GLU A 58 -14.85 -0.34 0.87
CA GLU A 58 -15.47 -0.24 2.18
C GLU A 58 -14.37 -0.11 3.24
N ASN A 59 -14.57 0.79 4.21
CA ASN A 59 -13.68 0.90 5.36
C ASN A 59 -14.00 -0.19 6.39
N ARG A 60 -13.15 -1.22 6.44
CA ARG A 60 -13.18 -2.30 7.45
C ARG A 60 -11.98 -2.22 8.40
N GLY A 61 -11.28 -1.08 8.43
CA GLY A 61 -10.06 -0.84 9.17
C GLY A 61 -8.80 -0.89 8.31
N CYS A 62 -7.80 -0.11 8.72
CA CYS A 62 -6.50 -0.02 8.07
C CYS A 62 -5.37 -0.31 9.05
N LEU A 63 -4.26 -0.82 8.51
CA LEU A 63 -3.08 -1.20 9.28
C LEU A 63 -1.83 -0.45 8.78
N CYS A 64 -1.99 0.68 8.10
CA CYS A 64 -0.88 1.35 7.46
C CYS A 64 0.11 1.94 8.47
N GLU A 65 -0.34 2.37 9.65
CA GLU A 65 0.52 2.75 10.79
C GLU A 65 1.52 1.64 11.19
N LYS A 66 1.16 0.37 10.98
CA LYS A 66 1.97 -0.81 11.35
C LYS A 66 2.89 -1.25 10.22
N CYS A 67 2.76 -0.64 9.04
CA CYS A 67 3.54 -1.00 7.87
C CYS A 67 5.01 -0.59 8.09
N PRO A 68 5.98 -1.50 7.94
CA PRO A 68 7.41 -1.17 8.05
C PRO A 68 7.85 -0.01 7.15
N VAL A 69 7.28 0.08 5.94
CA VAL A 69 7.57 1.17 4.99
C VAL A 69 7.03 2.50 5.51
N HIS A 70 5.85 2.51 6.12
CA HIS A 70 5.28 3.71 6.71
C HIS A 70 6.19 4.29 7.79
N LYS A 71 6.68 3.44 8.69
CA LYS A 71 7.68 3.82 9.72
C LYS A 71 9.02 4.24 9.10
N LYS A 72 9.54 3.50 8.11
CA LYS A 72 10.82 3.78 7.44
C LYS A 72 10.85 5.18 6.82
N TYR A 73 9.73 5.61 6.25
CA TYR A 73 9.60 6.92 5.60
C TYR A 73 8.96 7.98 6.51
N ALA A 74 8.73 7.67 7.80
CA ALA A 74 8.11 8.55 8.78
C ALA A 74 6.81 9.19 8.29
N LEU A 75 5.95 8.40 7.63
CA LEU A 75 4.73 8.92 7.03
C LEU A 75 3.74 9.37 8.11
N ASN A 76 2.99 10.44 7.85
CA ASN A 76 2.10 11.03 8.84
C ASN A 76 0.63 10.56 8.74
N ASN A 77 0.22 10.00 7.60
CA ASN A 77 -1.16 9.54 7.41
C ASN A 77 -1.28 8.05 7.67
N GLU A 78 -2.18 7.67 8.55
CA GLU A 78 -2.40 6.27 8.95
C GLU A 78 -3.45 5.58 8.05
N ASP A 79 -4.14 6.35 7.19
CA ASP A 79 -5.26 5.94 6.35
C ASP A 79 -4.97 6.03 4.85
N TYR A 80 -3.71 5.88 4.41
CA TYR A 80 -3.37 5.90 2.96
C TYR A 80 -4.13 4.83 2.15
N CYS A 81 -4.54 3.74 2.80
CA CYS A 81 -5.46 2.74 2.25
C CYS A 81 -6.78 3.31 1.72
N LEU A 82 -7.29 4.39 2.32
CA LEU A 82 -8.59 4.99 2.03
C LEU A 82 -8.46 6.34 1.31
N ASN A 83 -7.40 7.09 1.62
CA ASN A 83 -7.20 8.45 1.15
C ASN A 83 -5.93 8.57 0.30
N THR A 84 -6.06 9.06 -0.93
CA THR A 84 -4.90 9.39 -1.76
C THR A 84 -4.14 10.55 -1.12
N GLY A 85 -2.84 10.41 -0.95
CA GLY A 85 -1.97 11.48 -0.50
C GLY A 85 -2.41 12.03 0.85
N GLY A 86 -1.90 11.45 1.95
CA GLY A 86 -1.95 12.04 3.27
C GLY A 86 -1.77 13.54 3.24
N ILE A 87 -2.89 14.24 3.25
CA ILE A 87 -3.03 15.67 3.21
C ILE A 87 -3.85 15.96 4.46
N LEU A 88 -3.23 16.72 5.36
CA LEU A 88 -3.94 17.62 6.25
C LEU A 88 -4.67 18.67 5.40
#